data_AF-A0A2L0V481-F1
#
_entry.id   AF-A0A2L0V481-F1
#
_cell.length_a   1.000
_cell.length_b   1.000
_cell.length_c   1.000
_cell.angle_alpha   90.00
_cell.angle_beta   90.00
_cell.angle_gamma   90.00
#
_symmetry.space_group_name_H-M   'P 1'
#
loop_
_entity.id
_entity.type
_entity.pdbx_description
1 polymer ?
#
loop_
_entity_poly.entity_id
_entity_poly.type
_entity_poly.pdbx_seq_one_letter_code
_entity_poly.pdbx_strand_id
1 'polypeptide(L)'
;VQIHGYCNGIVCVIVGKNVLLCNPATREFMQLPDSCLLLPPAEGKFELDTTFEALGFGYDCKGKEYKVVQIIENCEYSDDEQTFNHCTALPHTAEVYTTAANSWKEIKIDISSTTYSWSCSVYLKGFCYWYATDDDEYVLSFDLCDETFHRIPFPSRGESG
;
A
#
# COMPACT_ATOMS: atom_id res chain seq x y z
N VAL A 1 -13.70 10.77 1.92
CA VAL A 1 -13.20 10.25 0.64
C VAL A 1 -11.80 10.80 0.46
N GLN A 2 -10.81 9.93 0.29
CA GLN A 2 -9.41 10.32 0.03
C GLN A 2 -8.99 9.74 -1.33
N ILE A 3 -8.22 10.51 -2.11
CA ILE A 3 -7.67 10.06 -3.41
C ILE A 3 -6.28 9.51 -3.15
N HIS A 4 -6.00 8.28 -3.59
CA HIS A 4 -4.71 7.60 -3.34
C HIS A 4 -3.88 7.37 -4.60
N GLY A 5 -4.45 7.59 -5.79
CA GLY A 5 -3.73 7.48 -7.06
C GLY A 5 -4.65 7.70 -8.24
N TYR A 6 -4.06 7.85 -9.42
CA TYR A 6 -4.78 7.91 -10.68
C TYR A 6 -3.94 7.32 -11.80
N CYS A 7 -4.60 6.75 -12.81
CA CYS A 7 -3.97 6.17 -13.98
C CYS A 7 -4.97 6.20 -15.14
N ASN A 8 -4.56 6.70 -16.31
CA ASN A 8 -5.37 6.72 -17.53
C ASN A 8 -6.79 7.32 -17.36
N GLY A 9 -6.93 8.33 -16.49
CA GLY A 9 -8.22 8.97 -16.20
C GLY A 9 -9.10 8.23 -15.19
N ILE A 10 -8.71 7.04 -14.74
CA ILE A 10 -9.31 6.34 -13.60
C ILE A 10 -8.66 6.85 -12.31
N VAL A 11 -9.47 7.07 -11.29
CA VAL A 11 -9.05 7.55 -9.97
C VAL A 11 -9.29 6.46 -8.94
N CYS A 12 -8.28 6.14 -8.15
CA CYS A 12 -8.40 5.22 -7.02
C CYS A 12 -8.67 6.03 -5.74
N VAL A 13 -9.76 5.71 -5.06
CA VAL A 13 -10.22 6.41 -3.86
C VAL A 13 -10.52 5.45 -2.72
N ILE A 14 -10.31 5.91 -1.50
CA ILE A 14 -10.69 5.18 -0.28
C ILE A 14 -11.90 5.88 0.36
N VAL A 15 -12.92 5.08 0.69
CA VAL A 15 -14.15 5.51 1.35
C VAL A 15 -14.42 4.57 2.54
N GLY A 16 -14.14 5.05 3.75
CA GLY A 16 -14.15 4.18 4.93
C GLY A 16 -13.03 3.14 4.81
N LYS A 17 -13.40 1.85 4.81
CA LYS A 17 -12.47 0.73 4.60
C LYS A 17 -12.44 0.23 3.15
N ASN A 18 -13.27 0.80 2.27
CA ASN A 18 -13.45 0.29 0.91
C ASN A 18 -12.55 1.05 -0.07
N VAL A 19 -11.94 0.30 -0.99
CA VAL A 19 -11.22 0.84 -2.14
C VAL A 19 -12.17 0.87 -3.34
N LEU A 20 -12.21 2.00 -4.04
CA LEU A 20 -13.01 2.17 -5.26
C LEU A 20 -12.15 2.70 -6.41
N LEU A 21 -12.38 2.15 -7.59
CA LEU A 21 -11.91 2.70 -8.85
C LEU A 21 -13.04 3.48 -9.51
N CYS A 22 -12.79 4.74 -9.79
CA CYS A 22 -13.77 5.68 -10.32
C CYS A 22 -13.32 6.14 -11.71
N ASN A 23 -14.22 6.12 -12.68
CA ASN A 23 -14.06 6.87 -13.92
C ASN A 23 -14.96 8.12 -13.85
N PRO A 24 -14.41 9.30 -13.50
CA PRO A 24 -15.22 10.50 -13.32
C PRO A 24 -15.88 10.97 -14.62
N ALA A 25 -15.30 10.66 -15.79
CA ALA A 25 -15.81 11.06 -17.08
C ALA A 25 -17.08 10.27 -17.47
N THR A 26 -17.13 8.98 -17.13
CA THR A 26 -18.30 8.12 -17.41
C THR A 26 -19.24 8.00 -16.22
N ARG A 27 -18.82 8.45 -15.03
CA ARG A 27 -19.53 8.29 -13.74
C ARG A 27 -19.71 6.82 -13.35
N GLU A 28 -18.78 5.97 -13.78
CA GLU A 28 -18.73 4.56 -13.41
C GLU A 28 -17.85 4.38 -12.17
N PHE A 29 -18.28 3.45 -11.32
CA PHE A 29 -17.61 3.13 -10.06
C PHE A 29 -17.49 1.62 -9.96
N MET A 30 -16.33 1.17 -9.54
CA MET A 30 -16.06 -0.23 -9.23
C MET A 30 -15.51 -0.29 -7.81
N GLN A 31 -16.29 -0.86 -6.90
CA GLN A 31 -15.81 -1.19 -5.57
C GLN A 31 -14.99 -2.48 -5.64
N LEU A 32 -13.80 -2.47 -5.05
CA LEU A 32 -12.96 -3.66 -4.95
C LEU A 32 -13.51 -4.60 -3.85
N PRO A 33 -13.27 -5.91 -3.96
CA PRO A 33 -13.54 -6.84 -2.86
C PRO A 33 -12.72 -6.47 -1.62
N ASP A 34 -13.13 -7.00 -0.48
CA ASP A 34 -12.40 -6.82 0.77
C ASP A 34 -10.98 -7.39 0.66
N SER A 35 -10.04 -6.72 1.31
CA SER A 35 -8.66 -7.17 1.49
C SER A 35 -8.63 -8.59 2.06
N CYS A 36 -7.66 -9.41 1.64
CA CYS A 36 -7.47 -10.74 2.24
C CYS A 36 -6.58 -10.70 3.49
N LEU A 37 -5.94 -9.57 3.77
CA LEU A 37 -4.97 -9.39 4.85
C LEU A 37 -5.46 -8.44 5.95
N LEU A 38 -6.35 -7.49 5.65
CA LEU A 38 -6.93 -6.62 6.68
C LEU A 38 -7.94 -7.39 7.55
N LEU A 39 -7.63 -7.49 8.83
CA LEU A 39 -8.46 -8.09 9.85
C LEU A 39 -9.44 -7.08 10.46
N PRO A 40 -10.51 -7.57 11.12
CA PRO A 40 -11.26 -6.76 12.07
C PRO A 40 -10.32 -6.19 13.16
N PRO A 41 -10.69 -5.06 13.79
CA PRO A 41 -9.90 -4.52 14.90
C PRO A 41 -9.68 -5.58 15.98
N ALA A 42 -8.47 -5.65 16.52
CA ALA A 42 -8.18 -6.49 17.67
C ALA A 42 -9.11 -6.10 18.84
N GLU A 43 -9.56 -7.08 19.62
CA GLU A 43 -10.42 -6.89 20.80
C GLU A 43 -9.71 -7.22 22.11
N GLY A 44 -8.52 -7.83 22.05
CA GLY A 44 -7.75 -8.21 23.24
C GLY A 44 -6.23 -8.16 23.06
N LYS A 45 -5.52 -8.45 24.16
CA LYS A 45 -4.05 -8.58 24.19
C LYS A 45 -3.56 -9.70 23.28
N PHE A 46 -2.42 -9.45 22.64
CA PHE A 46 -1.71 -10.39 21.78
C PHE A 46 -2.51 -10.85 20.56
N GLU A 47 -3.61 -10.15 20.26
CA GLU A 47 -4.30 -10.28 18.99
C GLU A 47 -3.60 -9.42 17.95
N LEU A 48 -3.54 -9.96 16.72
CA LEU A 48 -2.95 -9.27 15.58
C LEU A 48 -3.89 -8.15 15.13
N ASP A 49 -3.39 -6.92 15.15
CA ASP A 49 -4.03 -5.76 14.54
C ASP A 49 -3.35 -5.45 13.21
N THR A 50 -4.16 -5.13 12.20
CA THR A 50 -3.69 -4.85 10.84
C THR A 50 -4.27 -3.55 10.35
N THR A 51 -3.42 -2.63 9.92
CA THR A 51 -3.81 -1.30 9.49
C THR A 51 -3.36 -1.04 8.06
N PHE A 52 -4.15 -0.22 7.37
CA PHE A 52 -3.79 0.28 6.06
C PHE A 52 -2.62 1.26 6.19
N GLU A 53 -1.51 1.00 5.49
CA GLU A 53 -0.34 1.88 5.48
C GLU A 53 -0.25 2.69 4.19
N ALA A 54 -0.22 2.01 3.03
CA ALA A 54 -0.07 2.67 1.74
C ALA A 54 -0.83 1.96 0.62
N LEU A 55 -1.22 2.73 -0.39
CA LEU A 55 -1.88 2.24 -1.61
C LEU A 55 -1.18 2.74 -2.85
N GLY A 56 -1.06 1.86 -3.84
CA GLY A 56 -0.59 2.15 -5.20
C GLY A 56 -1.64 1.75 -6.23
N PHE A 57 -1.83 2.57 -7.25
CA PHE A 57 -2.74 2.26 -8.36
C PHE A 57 -2.09 2.55 -9.71
N GLY A 58 -2.15 1.58 -10.63
CA GLY A 58 -1.62 1.76 -11.96
C GLY A 58 -2.08 0.71 -12.97
N TYR A 59 -1.49 0.79 -14.16
CA TYR A 59 -1.80 -0.10 -15.27
C TYR A 59 -0.58 -0.97 -15.59
N ASP A 60 -0.76 -2.28 -15.54
CA ASP A 60 0.22 -3.25 -16.03
C ASP A 60 0.05 -3.39 -17.55
N CYS A 61 1.00 -2.88 -18.32
CA CYS A 61 0.93 -2.92 -19.78
C CYS A 61 1.11 -4.32 -20.36
N LYS A 62 1.76 -5.25 -19.64
CA LYS A 62 2.01 -6.62 -20.07
C LYS A 62 0.78 -7.48 -19.79
N GLY A 63 0.23 -7.39 -18.59
CA GLY A 63 -1.04 -8.02 -18.20
C GLY A 63 -2.27 -7.37 -18.87
N LYS A 64 -2.11 -6.14 -19.37
CA LYS A 64 -3.16 -5.30 -19.96
C LYS A 64 -4.32 -5.03 -19.02
N GLU A 65 -4.03 -4.89 -17.73
CA GLU A 65 -5.02 -4.75 -16.69
C GLU A 65 -4.63 -3.69 -15.67
N TYR A 66 -5.62 -3.17 -14.95
CA TYR A 66 -5.36 -2.32 -13.81
C TYR A 66 -5.05 -3.16 -12.58
N LYS A 67 -4.11 -2.67 -11.78
CA LYS A 67 -3.72 -3.28 -10.52
C LYS A 67 -3.74 -2.23 -9.41
N VAL A 68 -4.11 -2.69 -8.22
CA VAL A 68 -3.97 -1.93 -6.98
C VAL A 68 -3.06 -2.71 -6.07
N VAL A 69 -2.05 -2.07 -5.50
CA VAL A 69 -1.16 -2.64 -4.49
C VAL A 69 -1.45 -1.98 -3.16
N GLN A 70 -1.53 -2.76 -2.10
CA GLN A 70 -1.77 -2.28 -0.74
C GLN A 70 -0.65 -2.80 0.15
N ILE A 71 -0.07 -1.89 0.95
CA ILE A 71 0.89 -2.21 2.02
C ILE A 71 0.14 -2.10 3.34
N ILE A 72 0.36 -3.09 4.20
CA ILE A 72 -0.33 -3.27 5.48
C ILE A 72 0.71 -3.24 6.59
N GLU A 73 0.45 -2.45 7.61
CA GLU A 73 1.18 -2.48 8.87
C GLU A 73 0.51 -3.50 9.79
N ASN A 74 1.34 -4.30 10.46
CA ASN A 74 0.90 -5.36 11.36
C ASN A 74 1.46 -5.05 12.74
N CYS A 75 0.66 -5.18 13.78
CA CYS A 75 1.14 -5.01 15.14
C CYS A 75 0.39 -5.87 16.15
N GLU A 76 1.01 -6.10 17.31
CA GLU A 76 0.39 -6.79 18.44
C GLU A 76 0.47 -5.90 19.68
N TYR A 77 -0.65 -5.78 20.40
CA TYR A 77 -0.71 -5.02 21.65
C TYR A 77 -0.52 -5.95 22.85
N SER A 78 0.36 -5.56 23.76
CA SER A 78 0.61 -6.29 25.01
C SER A 78 -0.31 -5.89 26.17
N ASP A 79 -1.21 -4.91 25.96
CA ASP A 79 -2.22 -4.43 26.90
C ASP A 79 -3.65 -4.48 26.31
N ASP A 80 -4.68 -4.45 27.17
CA ASP A 80 -6.09 -4.48 26.74
C ASP A 80 -6.51 -3.09 26.25
N GLU A 81 -5.78 -2.06 26.68
CA GLU A 81 -6.03 -0.66 26.33
C GLU A 81 -5.49 -0.29 24.94
N GLN A 82 -4.77 -1.20 24.27
CA GLN A 82 -4.17 -1.03 22.94
C GLN A 82 -3.39 0.28 22.82
N THR A 83 -2.56 0.56 23.83
CA THR A 83 -1.80 1.80 23.83
C THR A 83 -0.56 1.66 22.95
N PHE A 84 -0.17 2.75 22.29
CA PHE A 84 0.99 2.75 21.39
C PHE A 84 2.30 2.30 22.06
N ASN A 85 2.46 2.55 23.37
CA ASN A 85 3.65 2.13 24.13
C ASN A 85 3.74 0.60 24.31
N HIS A 86 2.62 -0.09 24.15
CA HIS A 86 2.49 -1.54 24.28
C HIS A 86 2.33 -2.23 22.92
N CYS A 87 2.44 -1.48 21.84
CA CYS A 87 2.38 -1.93 20.46
C CYS A 87 3.74 -2.47 20.00
N THR A 88 3.76 -3.71 19.53
CA THR A 88 4.93 -4.33 18.89
C THR A 88 4.70 -4.36 17.38
N ALA A 89 5.44 -3.55 16.63
CA ALA A 89 5.38 -3.55 15.18
C ALA A 89 5.96 -4.85 14.60
N LEU A 90 5.21 -5.48 13.71
CA LEU A 90 5.56 -6.69 12.99
C LEU A 90 5.92 -6.35 11.54
N PRO A 91 6.58 -7.27 10.81
CA PRO A 91 6.90 -7.04 9.40
C PRO A 91 5.65 -6.64 8.58
N HIS A 92 5.82 -5.69 7.67
CA HIS A 92 4.76 -5.32 6.75
C HIS A 92 4.39 -6.51 5.87
N THR A 93 3.11 -6.54 5.49
CA THR A 93 2.60 -7.43 4.44
C THR A 93 2.08 -6.58 3.30
N ALA A 94 1.94 -7.20 2.13
CA ALA A 94 1.37 -6.51 0.99
C ALA A 94 0.49 -7.45 0.18
N GLU A 95 -0.47 -6.87 -0.53
CA GLU A 95 -1.35 -7.59 -1.44
C GLU A 95 -1.55 -6.78 -2.71
N VAL A 96 -1.82 -7.50 -3.81
CA VAL A 96 -2.13 -6.91 -5.10
C VAL A 96 -3.51 -7.37 -5.56
N TYR A 97 -4.36 -6.41 -5.89
CA TYR A 97 -5.62 -6.63 -6.58
C TYR A 97 -5.39 -6.55 -8.09
N THR A 98 -6.05 -7.45 -8.82
CA THR A 98 -6.04 -7.50 -10.28
C THR A 98 -7.47 -7.40 -10.81
N THR A 99 -7.70 -6.48 -11.76
CA THR A 99 -9.04 -6.35 -12.36
C THR A 99 -9.48 -7.58 -13.14
N ALA A 100 -8.55 -8.36 -13.71
CA ALA A 100 -8.90 -9.57 -14.47
C ALA A 100 -9.42 -10.70 -13.56
N ALA A 101 -8.79 -10.94 -12.41
CA ALA A 101 -9.24 -11.96 -11.46
C ALA A 101 -10.33 -11.46 -10.51
N ASN A 102 -10.46 -10.14 -10.38
CA ASN A 102 -11.31 -9.48 -9.39
C ASN A 102 -11.07 -10.02 -7.97
N SER A 103 -9.79 -10.21 -7.60
CA SER A 103 -9.39 -10.71 -6.29
C SER A 103 -8.05 -10.12 -5.88
N TRP A 104 -7.83 -10.12 -4.56
CA TRP A 104 -6.54 -9.83 -3.94
C TRP A 104 -5.66 -11.08 -3.90
N LYS A 105 -4.35 -10.86 -3.95
CA LYS A 105 -3.33 -11.88 -3.75
C LYS A 105 -2.22 -11.31 -2.88
N GLU A 106 -1.87 -12.00 -1.82
CA GLU A 106 -0.69 -11.66 -1.00
C GLU A 106 0.59 -11.71 -1.83
N ILE A 107 1.47 -10.75 -1.59
CA ILE A 107 2.80 -10.64 -2.18
C ILE A 107 3.83 -10.39 -1.09
N LYS A 108 5.06 -10.83 -1.37
CA LYS A 108 6.17 -10.61 -0.44
C LYS A 108 6.63 -9.17 -0.53
N ILE A 109 6.85 -8.57 0.63
CA ILE A 109 7.50 -7.28 0.78
C ILE A 109 8.65 -7.46 1.78
N ASP A 110 9.82 -6.93 1.43
CA ASP A 110 11.03 -7.05 2.24
C ASP A 110 11.47 -5.64 2.65
N ILE A 111 10.73 -5.07 3.61
CA ILE A 111 10.99 -3.77 4.22
C ILE A 111 10.99 -3.91 5.74
N SER A 112 11.68 -3.02 6.45
CA SER A 112 11.71 -3.01 7.91
C SER A 112 10.30 -2.84 8.49
N SER A 113 10.00 -3.46 9.63
CA SER A 113 8.74 -3.22 10.37
C SER A 113 8.59 -1.80 10.90
N THR A 114 9.68 -1.03 10.91
CA THR A 114 9.69 0.40 11.27
C THR A 114 9.54 1.32 10.05
N THR A 115 9.30 0.75 8.86
CA THR A 115 9.20 1.53 7.63
C THR A 115 7.88 2.27 7.60
N TYR A 116 7.94 3.59 7.53
CA TYR A 116 6.75 4.40 7.32
C TYR A 116 6.70 4.92 5.89
N SER A 117 5.56 4.74 5.22
CA SER A 117 5.33 5.12 3.83
C SER A 117 4.34 6.27 3.75
N TRP A 118 4.86 7.50 3.78
CA TRP A 118 4.05 8.71 3.85
C TRP A 118 3.83 9.29 2.45
N SER A 119 2.87 8.77 1.68
CA SER A 119 2.39 9.50 0.48
C SER A 119 1.23 8.81 -0.23
N CYS A 120 0.44 9.63 -0.95
CA CYS A 120 -0.28 9.15 -2.11
C CYS A 120 0.74 8.61 -3.12
N SER A 121 0.57 7.37 -3.57
CA SER A 121 1.45 6.81 -4.59
C SER A 121 1.48 7.69 -5.85
N VAL A 122 2.64 7.74 -6.48
CA VAL A 122 2.76 8.22 -7.86
C VAL A 122 2.88 7.01 -8.77
N TYR A 123 2.03 6.93 -9.80
CA TYR A 123 2.20 5.97 -10.88
C TYR A 123 3.03 6.59 -12.01
N LEU A 124 4.10 5.90 -12.40
CA LEU A 124 4.92 6.30 -13.54
C LEU A 124 5.52 5.08 -14.25
N LYS A 125 5.22 4.94 -15.55
CA LYS A 125 5.81 3.94 -16.46
C LYS A 125 5.72 2.49 -15.95
N GLY A 126 4.60 2.08 -15.36
CA GLY A 126 4.39 0.71 -14.88
C GLY A 126 4.77 0.49 -13.42
N PHE A 127 5.23 1.53 -12.72
CA PHE A 127 5.63 1.46 -11.32
C PHE A 127 4.77 2.38 -10.45
N CYS A 128 4.53 1.95 -9.21
CA CYS A 128 4.05 2.80 -8.13
C CYS A 128 5.23 3.22 -7.27
N TYR A 129 5.25 4.48 -6.82
CA TYR A 129 6.31 5.04 -5.99
C TYR A 129 5.74 5.67 -4.73
N TRP A 130 6.40 5.46 -3.60
CA TRP A 130 6.13 6.08 -2.32
C TRP A 130 7.41 6.64 -1.74
N TYR A 131 7.28 7.76 -1.03
CA TYR A 131 8.29 8.15 -0.07
C TYR A 131 8.23 7.21 1.13
N ALA A 132 9.37 6.64 1.52
CA ALA A 132 9.48 5.74 2.65
C ALA A 132 10.66 6.15 3.54
N THR A 133 10.51 5.93 4.84
CA THR A 133 11.55 6.22 5.83
C THR A 133 11.65 5.08 6.83
N ASP A 134 12.87 4.61 7.06
CA ASP A 134 13.26 3.76 8.19
C ASP A 134 14.45 4.43 8.90
N ASP A 135 15.57 3.73 9.07
CA ASP A 135 16.86 4.31 9.47
C ASP A 135 17.42 5.28 8.40
N ASP A 136 16.98 5.18 7.15
CA ASP A 136 17.24 6.16 6.09
C ASP A 136 15.96 6.60 5.37
N GLU A 137 16.06 7.70 4.63
CA GLU A 137 15.03 8.13 3.68
C GLU A 137 15.28 7.48 2.31
N TYR A 138 14.23 6.99 1.64
CA TYR A 138 14.32 6.44 0.30
C TYR A 138 12.99 6.48 -0.45
N VAL A 139 13.02 6.16 -1.74
CA VAL A 139 11.81 5.91 -2.52
C VAL A 139 11.57 4.41 -2.57
N LEU A 140 10.44 3.97 -2.01
CA LEU A 140 9.95 2.62 -2.23
C LEU A 140 9.24 2.60 -3.58
N SER A 141 9.53 1.59 -4.40
CA SER A 141 8.87 1.40 -5.68
C SER A 141 8.32 -0.02 -5.81
N PHE A 142 7.25 -0.17 -6.58
CA PHE A 142 6.64 -1.45 -6.88
C PHE A 142 6.43 -1.58 -8.38
N ASP A 143 7.00 -2.63 -8.97
CA ASP A 143 6.81 -3.00 -10.37
C ASP A 143 5.46 -3.72 -10.51
N LEU A 144 4.50 -3.14 -11.25
CA LEU A 144 3.19 -3.75 -11.44
C LEU A 144 3.21 -4.96 -12.39
N CYS A 145 4.21 -5.07 -13.25
CA CYS A 145 4.36 -6.18 -14.20
C CYS A 145 4.95 -7.40 -13.50
N ASP A 146 6.06 -7.21 -12.80
CA ASP A 146 6.79 -8.31 -12.14
C ASP A 146 6.34 -8.53 -10.68
N GLU A 147 5.50 -7.63 -10.15
CA GLU A 147 4.94 -7.67 -8.79
C GLU A 147 6.02 -7.74 -7.70
N THR A 148 7.02 -6.88 -7.82
CA THR A 148 8.19 -6.83 -6.94
C THR A 148 8.44 -5.44 -6.39
N PHE A 149 8.87 -5.37 -5.14
CA PHE A 149 9.29 -4.13 -4.48
C PHE A 149 10.77 -3.87 -4.68
N HIS A 150 11.13 -2.59 -4.85
CA HIS A 150 12.51 -2.14 -4.92
C HIS A 150 12.71 -0.88 -4.09
N ARG A 151 13.84 -0.82 -3.38
CA ARG A 151 14.30 0.36 -2.66
C ARG A 151 15.22 1.19 -3.55
N ILE A 152 14.88 2.47 -3.71
CA ILE A 152 15.68 3.44 -4.48
C ILE A 152 16.25 4.46 -3.49
N PRO A 153 17.55 4.46 -3.21
CA PRO A 153 18.15 5.41 -2.28
C PRO A 153 18.10 6.83 -2.84
N PHE A 154 17.98 7.82 -1.96
CA PHE A 154 18.17 9.21 -2.37
C PHE A 154 19.63 9.46 -2.80
N PRO A 155 19.85 10.41 -3.73
CA PRO A 155 21.21 10.81 -4.06
C PRO A 155 21.91 11.34 -2.81
N SER A 156 23.14 10.89 -2.56
CA SER A 156 23.96 11.44 -1.49
C SER A 156 24.05 12.96 -1.66
N ARG A 157 23.82 13.72 -0.58
CA ARG A 157 24.21 15.13 -0.55
C ARG A 157 25.71 15.18 -0.82
N GLY A 158 26.11 15.60 -2.02
CA GLY A 158 27.51 15.84 -2.31
C GLY A 158 28.05 16.83 -1.29
N GLU A 159 29.24 16.55 -0.75
CA GLU A 159 29.99 17.54 0.02
C GLU A 159 30.06 18.80 -0.85
N SER A 160 29.50 19.90 -0.34
CA SER A 160 29.65 21.20 -0.98
C SER A 160 31.12 21.57 -0.86
N GLY A 161 31.86 21.40 -1.96
CA GLY A 161 33.25 21.82 -2.08
C GLY A 161 33.40 23.34 -2.05
#